data_AF-A0ABC9QV00-F1
#
_entry.id   AF-A0ABC9QV00-F1
#
_cell.length_a   1.000
_cell.length_b   1.000
_cell.length_c   1.000
_cell.angle_alpha   90.00
_cell.angle_beta   90.00
_cell.angle_gamma   90.00
#
_symmetry.space_group_name_H-M   'P 1'
#
loop_
_entity.id
_entity.type
_entity.pdbx_description
1 polymer ?
#
loop_
_entity_poly.entity_id
_entity_poly.type
_entity_poly.pdbx_seq_one_letter_code
_entity_poly.pdbx_strand_id
1 'polypeptide(L)'
;MRKLFSGKRILEGETDEGSSYFIVPEEKIQKYVVLWGYLIPHGVFNQPTKWVNTYAMNPLDTYVLVTEFKPEEYEYMIYEETRVARQLHQILKPYGIDINNDFEEFVKLQEIPEAAINKVKACLVEKRCMNEYPADFPVVDGYEYIIEDEKKKLIIETEAYHDDDTLYDQTDNFKHSYIIKTYRKTDTNGYIYVVKTHDNEWYQYYAEDASKDCWIMKEVYDDELEDLPISSYELIETEKREIPEEDLMPSISWKELMNPNNECDFYYSDKMFAVSFLANEGRYNVVNINGEWKRYSEMVNKGEAPFSKWDDLVFIGTANQGATEGKQFTKEEMMQFAVYMREKREKSSLH
;
A
#
# COMPACT_ATOMS: atom_id res chain seq x y z
N MET A 1 -15.93 -3.43 18.05
CA MET A 1 -15.20 -4.27 17.11
C MET A 1 -14.27 -5.24 17.83
N ARG A 2 -13.39 -4.78 18.72
CA ARG A 2 -12.37 -5.62 19.41
C ARG A 2 -12.77 -7.02 19.90
N LYS A 3 -13.90 -7.23 20.59
CA LYS A 3 -14.35 -8.60 20.98
C LYS A 3 -14.96 -9.40 19.82
N LEU A 4 -15.62 -8.74 18.86
CA LEU A 4 -16.22 -9.40 17.69
C LEU A 4 -15.13 -10.02 16.79
N PHE A 5 -13.95 -9.40 16.78
CA PHE A 5 -12.81 -9.77 15.94
C PHE A 5 -11.61 -10.29 16.73
N SER A 6 -11.81 -10.65 18.01
CA SER A 6 -10.76 -11.30 18.79
C SER A 6 -10.36 -12.62 18.13
N GLY A 7 -9.08 -12.81 17.85
CA GLY A 7 -8.55 -13.98 17.13
C GLY A 7 -8.89 -13.97 15.64
N LYS A 8 -9.23 -12.82 15.06
CA LYS A 8 -9.48 -12.65 13.63
C LYS A 8 -8.60 -11.54 13.08
N ARG A 9 -8.29 -11.64 11.80
CA ARG A 9 -7.66 -10.58 11.02
C ARG A 9 -8.68 -9.91 10.11
N ILE A 10 -8.48 -8.62 9.87
CA ILE A 10 -9.35 -7.77 9.06
C ILE A 10 -8.51 -7.28 7.88
N LEU A 11 -8.86 -7.73 6.69
CA LEU A 11 -8.10 -7.52 5.47
C LEU A 11 -8.91 -6.63 4.53
N GLU A 12 -8.38 -5.50 4.13
CA GLU A 12 -9.06 -4.55 3.25
C GLU A 12 -8.72 -4.80 1.79
N GLY A 13 -9.75 -4.90 0.95
CA GLY A 13 -9.64 -4.72 -0.48
C GLY A 13 -10.24 -3.37 -0.85
N GLU A 14 -9.42 -2.47 -1.38
CA GLU A 14 -9.89 -1.21 -1.94
C GLU A 14 -10.64 -1.47 -3.25
N THR A 15 -11.78 -0.81 -3.43
CA THR A 15 -12.53 -0.82 -4.68
C THR A 15 -12.90 0.60 -5.08
N ASP A 16 -13.28 0.81 -6.35
CA ASP A 16 -13.75 2.11 -6.84
C ASP A 16 -14.99 2.63 -6.07
N GLU A 17 -15.73 1.73 -5.40
CA GLU A 17 -16.95 2.03 -4.62
C GLU A 17 -16.67 2.16 -3.10
N GLY A 18 -15.40 2.07 -2.69
CA GLY A 18 -14.96 2.11 -1.30
C GLY A 18 -14.31 0.82 -0.81
N SER A 19 -14.08 0.72 0.49
CA SER A 19 -13.36 -0.40 1.10
C SER A 19 -14.27 -1.57 1.46
N SER A 20 -13.89 -2.78 1.06
CA SER A 20 -14.48 -4.03 1.56
C SER A 20 -13.50 -4.76 2.47
N TYR A 21 -13.95 -5.11 3.68
CA TYR A 21 -13.11 -5.75 4.68
C TYR A 21 -13.45 -7.24 4.80
N PHE A 22 -12.48 -8.11 4.54
CA PHE A 22 -12.55 -9.55 4.78
C PHE A 22 -12.10 -9.86 6.20
N ILE A 23 -12.93 -10.58 6.95
CA ILE A 23 -12.67 -10.92 8.34
C ILE A 23 -12.50 -12.43 8.43
N VAL A 24 -11.28 -12.86 8.74
CA VAL A 24 -10.87 -14.27 8.70
C VAL A 24 -10.23 -14.70 10.02
N PRO A 25 -10.29 -15.99 10.42
CA PRO A 25 -9.68 -16.45 11.66
C PRO A 25 -8.16 -16.44 11.56
N GLU A 26 -7.49 -15.83 12.54
CA GLU A 26 -6.03 -15.68 12.53
C GLU A 26 -5.33 -17.04 12.51
N GLU A 27 -5.88 -18.04 13.21
CA GLU A 27 -5.31 -19.38 13.30
C GLU A 27 -5.39 -20.18 11.99
N LYS A 28 -6.17 -19.71 11.02
CA LYS A 28 -6.30 -20.35 9.69
C LYS A 28 -5.44 -19.70 8.62
N ILE A 29 -4.74 -18.60 8.95
CA ILE A 29 -3.79 -17.96 8.03
C ILE A 29 -2.58 -18.87 7.84
N GLN A 30 -2.14 -18.98 6.59
CA GLN A 30 -1.04 -19.83 6.16
C GLN A 30 0.01 -19.00 5.43
N LYS A 31 1.22 -19.54 5.28
CA LYS A 31 2.31 -18.90 4.56
C LYS A 31 2.42 -19.42 3.14
N TYR A 32 2.58 -18.50 2.20
CA TYR A 32 2.73 -18.78 0.78
C TYR A 32 4.06 -18.24 0.28
N VAL A 33 4.76 -19.05 -0.51
CA VAL A 33 5.88 -18.61 -1.35
C VAL A 33 5.29 -17.94 -2.58
N VAL A 34 5.77 -16.74 -2.88
CA VAL A 34 5.36 -16.00 -4.08
C VAL A 34 6.27 -16.35 -5.25
N LEU A 35 5.68 -16.79 -6.35
CA LEU A 35 6.38 -17.19 -7.57
C LEU A 35 6.21 -16.12 -8.64
N TRP A 36 7.28 -15.38 -8.92
CA TRP A 36 7.26 -14.29 -9.89
C TRP A 36 8.45 -14.44 -10.86
N GLY A 37 8.21 -14.26 -12.15
CA GLY A 37 9.23 -14.48 -13.17
C GLY A 37 9.27 -15.90 -13.73
N TYR A 38 10.46 -16.47 -13.75
CA TYR A 38 10.81 -17.72 -14.39
C TYR A 38 11.46 -18.64 -13.37
N LEU A 39 10.79 -19.73 -13.02
CA LEU A 39 11.39 -20.78 -12.18
C LEU A 39 12.31 -21.65 -13.03
N ILE A 40 13.50 -21.94 -12.50
CA ILE A 40 14.56 -22.63 -13.21
C ILE A 40 14.73 -24.02 -12.59
N PRO A 41 14.26 -25.10 -13.24
CA PRO A 41 14.50 -26.45 -12.72
C PRO A 41 16.00 -26.78 -12.73
N HIS A 42 16.40 -27.69 -11.85
CA HIS A 42 17.80 -28.12 -11.79
C HIS A 42 18.33 -28.66 -13.12
N GLY A 43 19.53 -28.24 -13.49
CA GLY A 43 20.25 -28.77 -14.65
C GLY A 43 19.75 -28.30 -16.02
N VAL A 44 18.77 -27.38 -16.06
CA VAL A 44 18.24 -26.82 -17.32
C VAL A 44 18.41 -25.31 -17.43
N PHE A 45 19.27 -24.70 -16.62
CA PHE A 45 19.60 -23.27 -16.72
C PHE A 45 20.03 -22.88 -18.15
N ASN A 46 20.80 -23.73 -18.83
CA ASN A 46 21.25 -23.47 -20.20
C ASN A 46 20.15 -23.57 -21.25
N GLN A 47 18.90 -23.92 -20.90
CA GLN A 47 17.79 -24.10 -21.84
C GLN A 47 16.61 -23.20 -21.45
N PRO A 48 16.65 -21.90 -21.78
CA PRO A 48 15.61 -20.94 -21.38
C PRO A 48 14.18 -21.34 -21.74
N THR A 49 13.99 -22.03 -22.86
CA THR A 49 12.70 -22.60 -23.27
C THR A 49 12.09 -23.63 -22.31
N LYS A 50 12.88 -24.17 -21.38
CA LYS A 50 12.43 -25.09 -20.33
C LYS A 50 12.17 -24.40 -18.99
N TRP A 51 12.43 -23.11 -18.90
CA TRP A 51 12.12 -22.33 -17.70
C TRP A 51 10.61 -22.21 -17.56
N VAL A 52 10.11 -22.31 -16.33
CA VAL A 52 8.69 -22.27 -16.05
C VAL A 52 8.28 -20.81 -15.91
N ASN A 53 7.55 -20.29 -16.91
CA ASN A 53 7.05 -18.92 -16.91
C ASN A 53 5.86 -18.78 -15.94
N THR A 54 6.05 -18.11 -14.81
CA THR A 54 5.00 -17.91 -13.81
C THR A 54 4.07 -16.75 -14.20
N TYR A 55 4.51 -15.82 -15.07
CA TYR A 55 3.64 -14.76 -15.60
C TYR A 55 2.51 -15.27 -16.50
N ALA A 56 2.65 -16.49 -17.03
CA ALA A 56 1.61 -17.14 -17.83
C ALA A 56 0.64 -17.99 -16.98
N MET A 57 0.86 -18.09 -15.67
CA MET A 57 -0.01 -18.82 -14.74
C MET A 57 -1.22 -17.98 -14.35
N ASN A 58 -2.24 -18.63 -13.79
CA ASN A 58 -3.28 -17.90 -13.08
C ASN A 58 -2.64 -17.16 -11.88
N PRO A 59 -2.96 -15.89 -11.63
CA PRO A 59 -2.41 -15.14 -10.50
C PRO A 59 -2.55 -15.86 -9.15
N LEU A 60 -3.62 -16.64 -8.93
CA LEU A 60 -3.76 -17.40 -7.68
C LEU A 60 -2.80 -18.60 -7.57
N ASP A 61 -2.32 -19.13 -8.70
CA ASP A 61 -1.41 -20.28 -8.75
C ASP A 61 0.05 -19.87 -8.51
N THR A 62 0.38 -18.57 -8.60
CA THR A 62 1.71 -18.06 -8.26
C THR A 62 1.96 -18.01 -6.75
N TYR A 63 0.93 -18.19 -5.93
CA TYR A 63 1.03 -18.30 -4.48
C TYR A 63 0.97 -19.77 -4.05
N VAL A 64 2.13 -20.36 -3.73
CA VAL A 64 2.23 -21.78 -3.36
C VAL A 64 2.46 -21.92 -1.87
N LEU A 65 1.71 -22.81 -1.22
CA LEU A 65 1.90 -23.06 0.21
C LEU A 65 3.36 -23.42 0.53
N VAL A 66 3.93 -22.81 1.57
CA VAL A 66 5.31 -23.12 1.99
C VAL A 66 5.52 -24.61 2.29
N THR A 67 4.48 -25.29 2.75
CA THR A 67 4.50 -26.74 3.04
C THR A 67 4.40 -27.61 1.79
N GLU A 68 3.95 -27.06 0.66
CA GLU A 68 3.78 -27.75 -0.62
C GLU A 68 4.84 -27.36 -1.65
N PHE A 69 5.48 -26.20 -1.47
CA PHE A 69 6.57 -25.76 -2.33
C PHE A 69 7.79 -26.69 -2.16
N LYS A 70 8.28 -27.20 -3.29
CA LYS A 70 9.41 -28.14 -3.35
C LYS A 70 10.66 -27.44 -3.89
N PRO A 71 11.43 -26.76 -3.02
CA PRO A 71 12.60 -26.01 -3.47
C PRO A 71 13.66 -26.91 -4.11
N GLU A 72 13.72 -28.19 -3.76
CA GLU A 72 14.66 -29.16 -4.34
C GLU A 72 14.41 -29.48 -5.82
N GLU A 73 13.29 -29.05 -6.39
CA GLU A 73 13.02 -29.18 -7.83
C GLU A 73 13.62 -28.01 -8.64
N TYR A 74 13.99 -26.91 -7.97
CA TYR A 74 14.37 -25.65 -8.60
C TYR A 74 15.74 -25.13 -8.12
N GLU A 75 16.52 -24.58 -9.04
CA GLU A 75 17.80 -23.96 -8.73
C GLU A 75 17.64 -22.47 -8.42
N TYR A 76 16.83 -21.77 -9.22
CA TYR A 76 16.68 -20.32 -9.16
C TYR A 76 15.25 -19.87 -9.51
N MET A 77 14.93 -18.64 -9.13
CA MET A 77 13.88 -17.85 -9.75
C MET A 77 14.50 -16.63 -10.41
N ILE A 78 14.18 -16.40 -11.68
CA ILE A 78 14.69 -15.28 -12.45
C ILE A 78 13.54 -14.35 -12.82
N TYR A 79 13.64 -13.08 -12.48
CA TYR A 79 12.65 -12.09 -12.88
C TYR A 79 13.22 -11.10 -13.88
N GLU A 80 12.36 -10.52 -14.70
CA GLU A 80 12.78 -9.53 -15.68
C GLU A 80 13.01 -8.18 -14.98
N GLU A 81 14.17 -7.58 -15.22
CA GLU A 81 14.45 -6.21 -14.82
C GLU A 81 14.75 -5.34 -16.02
N THR A 82 14.37 -4.06 -15.92
CA THR A 82 14.59 -3.12 -16.99
C THR A 82 16.10 -2.99 -17.19
N ARG A 83 16.59 -3.35 -18.38
CA ARG A 83 17.99 -3.29 -18.90
C ARG A 83 18.77 -4.61 -18.91
N VAL A 84 18.26 -5.71 -18.34
CA VAL A 84 18.99 -7.00 -18.38
C VAL A 84 19.12 -7.54 -19.82
N ALA A 85 18.06 -7.42 -20.61
CA ALA A 85 17.99 -7.94 -21.98
C ALA A 85 19.08 -7.37 -22.92
N ARG A 86 19.44 -6.09 -22.75
CA ARG A 86 20.53 -5.47 -23.53
C ARG A 86 21.89 -6.11 -23.25
N GLN A 87 22.16 -6.45 -21.99
CA GLN A 87 23.42 -7.09 -21.62
C GLN A 87 23.45 -8.56 -22.06
N LEU A 88 22.33 -9.27 -21.91
CA LEU A 88 22.18 -10.62 -22.44
C LEU A 88 22.42 -10.63 -23.96
N HIS A 89 21.85 -9.68 -24.71
CA HIS A 89 22.10 -9.54 -26.14
C HIS A 89 23.60 -9.35 -26.43
N GLN A 90 24.30 -8.48 -25.68
CA GLN A 90 25.75 -8.27 -25.87
C GLN A 90 26.57 -9.52 -25.59
N ILE A 91 26.17 -10.33 -24.60
CA ILE A 91 26.84 -11.59 -24.26
C ILE A 91 26.64 -12.63 -25.37
N LEU A 92 25.45 -12.68 -25.96
CA LEU A 92 25.05 -13.69 -26.94
C LEU A 92 25.45 -13.35 -28.38
N LYS A 93 25.55 -12.07 -28.74
CA LYS A 93 25.89 -11.60 -30.09
C LYS A 93 27.17 -12.21 -30.70
N PRO A 94 28.29 -12.39 -29.95
CA PRO A 94 29.49 -13.06 -30.48
C PRO A 94 29.27 -14.51 -30.91
N TYR A 95 28.19 -15.14 -30.44
CA TYR A 95 27.80 -16.50 -30.77
C TYR A 95 26.75 -16.57 -31.90
N GLY A 96 26.47 -15.43 -32.57
CA GLY A 96 25.52 -15.36 -33.68
C GLY A 96 24.05 -15.37 -33.24
N ILE A 97 23.77 -15.18 -31.95
CA ILE A 97 22.42 -15.12 -31.40
C ILE A 97 22.02 -13.66 -31.22
N ASP A 98 20.90 -13.27 -31.82
CA ASP A 98 20.31 -11.94 -31.72
C ASP A 98 18.94 -12.04 -31.04
N ILE A 99 18.84 -11.51 -29.82
CA ILE A 99 17.59 -11.41 -29.06
C ILE A 99 16.98 -10.00 -29.11
N ASN A 100 17.50 -9.10 -29.95
CA ASN A 100 17.00 -7.73 -30.14
C ASN A 100 16.84 -6.87 -28.85
N ASN A 101 17.65 -7.14 -27.81
CA ASN A 101 17.52 -6.53 -26.48
C ASN A 101 16.15 -6.80 -25.81
N ASP A 102 15.52 -7.92 -26.15
CA ASP A 102 14.22 -8.35 -25.63
C ASP A 102 14.41 -9.62 -24.78
N PHE A 103 13.90 -9.60 -23.55
CA PHE A 103 13.97 -10.75 -22.65
C PHE A 103 13.04 -11.88 -23.11
N GLU A 104 11.92 -11.55 -23.74
CA GLU A 104 10.98 -12.53 -24.29
C GLU A 104 11.61 -13.34 -25.42
N GLU A 105 12.51 -12.74 -26.21
CA GLU A 105 13.29 -13.48 -27.21
C GLU A 105 14.40 -14.34 -26.59
N PHE A 106 14.94 -13.93 -25.43
CA PHE A 106 15.92 -14.72 -24.69
C PHE A 106 15.32 -16.01 -24.11
N VAL A 107 14.11 -15.94 -23.53
CA VAL A 107 13.46 -17.13 -22.96
C VAL A 107 12.97 -18.13 -24.02
N LYS A 108 12.93 -17.72 -25.30
CA LYS A 108 12.66 -18.60 -26.45
C LYS A 108 13.88 -19.36 -26.96
N LEU A 109 15.06 -19.15 -26.38
CA LEU A 109 16.28 -19.87 -26.78
C LEU A 109 16.19 -21.35 -26.38
N GLN A 110 16.46 -22.23 -27.36
CA GLN A 110 16.58 -23.66 -27.13
C GLN A 110 17.77 -23.97 -26.22
N GLU A 111 18.89 -23.29 -26.44
CA GLU A 111 20.11 -23.50 -25.66
C GLU A 111 20.99 -22.24 -25.66
N ILE A 112 21.53 -21.91 -24.48
CA ILE A 112 22.59 -20.91 -24.30
C ILE A 112 23.92 -21.58 -24.66
N PRO A 113 24.76 -20.97 -25.51
CA PRO A 113 26.08 -21.52 -25.83
C PRO A 113 26.90 -21.81 -24.57
N GLU A 114 27.53 -22.99 -24.50
CA GLU A 114 28.26 -23.43 -23.30
C GLU A 114 29.29 -22.39 -22.80
N ALA A 115 30.03 -21.79 -23.74
CA ALA A 115 31.01 -20.75 -23.45
C ALA A 115 30.41 -19.40 -22.96
N ALA A 116 29.09 -19.22 -23.07
CA ALA A 116 28.35 -18.03 -22.64
C ALA A 116 27.62 -18.22 -21.30
N ILE A 117 27.36 -19.46 -20.87
CA ILE A 117 26.54 -19.78 -19.68
C ILE A 117 27.00 -19.00 -18.45
N ASN A 118 28.30 -19.07 -18.11
CA ASN A 118 28.84 -18.39 -16.92
C ASN A 118 28.71 -16.87 -17.00
N LYS A 119 28.79 -16.28 -18.20
CA LYS A 119 28.61 -14.84 -18.39
C LYS A 119 27.15 -14.44 -18.22
N VAL A 120 26.22 -15.25 -18.73
CA VAL A 120 24.77 -15.04 -18.54
C VAL A 120 24.41 -15.13 -17.06
N LYS A 121 24.88 -16.17 -16.35
CA LYS A 121 24.64 -16.33 -14.92
C LYS A 121 25.20 -15.15 -14.11
N ALA A 122 26.44 -14.74 -14.39
CA ALA A 122 27.05 -13.58 -13.73
C ALA A 122 26.29 -12.28 -14.01
N CYS A 123 25.78 -12.10 -15.24
CA CYS A 123 24.95 -10.94 -15.60
C CYS A 123 23.66 -10.88 -14.78
N LEU A 124 22.96 -12.00 -14.66
CA LEU A 124 21.70 -12.09 -13.90
C LEU A 124 21.93 -11.80 -12.40
N VAL A 125 23.01 -12.35 -11.82
CA VAL A 125 23.41 -12.06 -10.43
C VAL A 125 23.76 -10.58 -10.24
N GLU A 126 24.59 -10.01 -11.11
CA GLU A 126 25.01 -8.59 -11.01
C GLU A 126 23.80 -7.64 -11.09
N LYS A 127 22.80 -8.00 -11.90
CA LYS A 127 21.55 -7.25 -12.04
C LYS A 127 20.50 -7.58 -11.00
N ARG A 128 20.82 -8.45 -10.04
CA ARG A 128 19.92 -8.89 -8.97
C ARG A 128 18.65 -9.56 -9.52
N CYS A 129 18.68 -10.07 -10.74
CA CYS A 129 17.54 -10.72 -11.39
C CYS A 129 17.38 -12.19 -10.98
N MET A 130 18.25 -12.73 -10.10
CA MET A 130 18.33 -14.15 -9.80
C MET A 130 18.23 -14.34 -8.30
N ASN A 131 17.15 -14.97 -7.87
CA ASN A 131 16.81 -15.24 -6.48
C ASN A 131 17.07 -16.70 -6.14
N GLU A 132 17.59 -16.94 -4.94
CA GLU A 132 17.78 -18.25 -4.35
C GLU A 132 16.80 -18.49 -3.19
N TYR A 133 16.16 -19.65 -3.18
CA TYR A 133 15.27 -20.03 -2.08
C TYR A 133 16.08 -20.54 -0.88
N PRO A 134 15.66 -20.27 0.38
CA PRO A 134 14.53 -19.45 0.81
C PRO A 134 14.85 -17.96 0.96
N ALA A 135 16.12 -17.57 0.84
CA ALA A 135 16.59 -16.26 1.27
C ALA A 135 15.96 -15.10 0.49
N ASP A 136 15.75 -15.31 -0.81
CA ASP A 136 15.36 -14.24 -1.73
C ASP A 136 13.91 -14.40 -2.24
N PHE A 137 13.21 -15.47 -1.86
CA PHE A 137 11.83 -15.69 -2.28
C PHE A 137 10.88 -14.97 -1.32
N PRO A 138 9.96 -14.12 -1.82
CA PRO A 138 8.96 -13.49 -0.96
C PRO A 138 8.06 -14.56 -0.33
N VAL A 139 7.81 -14.42 0.97
CA VAL A 139 6.87 -15.25 1.71
C VAL A 139 5.83 -14.35 2.36
N VAL A 140 4.58 -14.56 1.99
CA VAL A 140 3.43 -13.74 2.42
C VAL A 140 2.46 -14.58 3.23
N ASP A 141 1.68 -13.91 4.07
CA ASP A 141 0.55 -14.54 4.76
C ASP A 141 -0.67 -14.54 3.82
N GLY A 142 -1.49 -15.58 3.90
CA GLY A 142 -2.70 -15.70 3.09
C GLY A 142 -3.73 -16.64 3.69
N TYR A 143 -4.94 -16.60 3.13
CA TYR A 143 -6.08 -17.41 3.57
C TYR A 143 -6.80 -18.00 2.37
N GLU A 144 -7.18 -19.27 2.47
CA GLU A 144 -7.92 -19.99 1.43
C GLU A 144 -9.32 -20.32 1.91
N TYR A 145 -10.30 -20.14 1.02
CA TYR A 145 -11.69 -20.45 1.28
C TYR A 145 -12.39 -20.92 0.01
N ILE A 146 -13.61 -21.45 0.15
CA ILE A 146 -14.37 -22.04 -0.94
C ILE A 146 -15.73 -21.36 -1.02
N ILE A 147 -16.04 -20.79 -2.19
CA ILE A 147 -17.38 -20.30 -2.54
C ILE A 147 -17.84 -21.10 -3.75
N GLU A 148 -19.04 -21.69 -3.71
CA GLU A 148 -19.64 -22.37 -4.87
C GLU A 148 -18.70 -23.42 -5.52
N ASP A 149 -17.99 -24.20 -4.69
CA ASP A 149 -16.96 -25.18 -5.10
C ASP A 149 -15.71 -24.59 -5.80
N GLU A 150 -15.61 -23.26 -5.88
CA GLU A 150 -14.42 -22.55 -6.37
C GLU A 150 -13.52 -22.15 -5.20
N LYS A 151 -12.23 -22.52 -5.30
CA LYS A 151 -11.21 -22.13 -4.34
C LYS A 151 -10.79 -20.68 -4.59
N LYS A 152 -10.88 -19.86 -3.55
CA LYS A 152 -10.41 -18.47 -3.55
C LYS A 152 -9.22 -18.34 -2.58
N LYS A 153 -8.33 -17.38 -2.86
CA LYS A 153 -7.25 -17.01 -1.94
C LYS A 153 -7.33 -15.52 -1.65
N LEU A 154 -7.09 -15.16 -0.40
CA LEU A 154 -6.83 -13.80 0.05
C LEU A 154 -5.34 -13.73 0.38
N ILE A 155 -4.59 -12.86 -0.28
CA ILE A 155 -3.17 -12.67 -0.01
C ILE A 155 -2.99 -11.36 0.72
N ILE A 156 -2.25 -11.39 1.84
CA ILE A 156 -2.03 -10.22 2.67
C ILE A 156 -0.78 -9.52 2.19
N GLU A 157 -0.91 -8.23 1.89
CA GLU A 157 0.19 -7.37 1.48
C GLU A 157 1.25 -7.28 2.59
N THR A 158 2.52 -7.13 2.19
CA THR A 158 3.62 -6.84 3.11
C THR A 158 4.47 -5.70 2.59
N GLU A 159 5.22 -5.01 3.46
CA GLU A 159 6.18 -3.97 3.02
C GLU A 159 7.19 -4.47 1.96
N ALA A 160 7.46 -5.78 1.94
CA ALA A 160 8.40 -6.41 1.02
C ALA A 160 7.76 -6.88 -0.30
N TYR A 161 6.43 -6.87 -0.41
CA TYR A 161 5.70 -7.35 -1.57
C TYR A 161 4.30 -6.70 -1.67
N HIS A 162 4.10 -5.92 -2.73
CA HIS A 162 2.84 -5.28 -3.12
C HIS A 162 2.42 -5.80 -4.51
N ASP A 163 1.14 -6.11 -4.66
CA ASP A 163 0.51 -6.51 -5.92
C ASP A 163 -0.95 -6.01 -5.92
N ASP A 164 -1.52 -5.76 -7.10
CA ASP A 164 -2.84 -5.13 -7.26
C ASP A 164 -3.98 -5.98 -6.64
N ASP A 165 -3.74 -7.29 -6.50
CA ASP A 165 -4.71 -8.26 -5.94
C ASP A 165 -4.47 -8.57 -4.44
N THR A 166 -3.53 -7.89 -3.78
CA THR A 166 -3.25 -8.09 -2.33
C THR A 166 -4.16 -7.23 -1.44
N LEU A 167 -4.33 -7.67 -0.19
CA LEU A 167 -5.18 -7.00 0.80
C LEU A 167 -4.34 -6.38 1.93
N TYR A 168 -4.72 -5.19 2.37
CA TYR A 168 -4.07 -4.50 3.49
C TYR A 168 -4.54 -5.04 4.84
N ASP A 169 -3.63 -5.32 5.77
CA ASP A 169 -4.00 -5.72 7.13
C ASP A 169 -4.45 -4.49 7.94
N GLN A 170 -5.76 -4.36 8.13
CA GLN A 170 -6.42 -3.28 8.87
C GLN A 170 -6.81 -3.69 10.28
N THR A 171 -6.35 -4.85 10.77
CA THR A 171 -6.75 -5.40 12.07
C THR A 171 -6.57 -4.39 13.22
N ASP A 172 -5.51 -3.60 13.17
CA ASP A 172 -5.17 -2.63 14.20
C ASP A 172 -6.06 -1.39 14.19
N ASN A 173 -6.53 -0.96 13.02
CA ASN A 173 -7.39 0.22 12.89
C ASN A 173 -8.76 0.01 13.54
N PHE A 174 -9.27 -1.22 13.55
CA PHE A 174 -10.54 -1.56 14.21
C PHE A 174 -10.40 -1.91 15.70
N LYS A 175 -9.19 -1.82 16.30
CA LYS A 175 -9.00 -2.13 17.72
C LYS A 175 -9.72 -1.14 18.65
N HIS A 176 -9.87 0.10 18.21
CA HIS A 176 -10.43 1.20 19.00
C HIS A 176 -11.94 1.39 18.80
N SER A 177 -12.55 0.82 17.76
CA SER A 177 -13.98 0.97 17.51
C SER A 177 -14.82 0.02 18.39
N TYR A 178 -15.89 0.52 19.02
CA TYR A 178 -16.83 -0.28 19.82
C TYR A 178 -18.21 -0.33 19.18
N ILE A 179 -18.86 -1.50 19.19
CA ILE A 179 -20.22 -1.66 18.65
C ILE A 179 -21.20 -1.23 19.73
N ILE A 180 -22.09 -0.29 19.41
CA ILE A 180 -23.11 0.23 20.32
C ILE A 180 -24.53 -0.24 19.95
N LYS A 181 -24.75 -0.64 18.69
CA LYS A 181 -26.00 -1.24 18.22
C LYS A 181 -25.72 -2.33 17.18
N THR A 182 -26.55 -3.37 17.19
CA THR A 182 -26.53 -4.44 16.20
C THR A 182 -27.95 -4.75 15.76
N TYR A 183 -28.17 -4.73 14.46
CA TYR A 183 -29.39 -5.14 13.81
C TYR A 183 -29.12 -6.41 13.00
N ARG A 184 -30.12 -7.28 12.87
CA ARG A 184 -30.02 -8.54 12.13
C ARG A 184 -31.21 -8.73 11.22
N LYS A 185 -30.95 -9.23 10.02
CA LYS A 185 -31.96 -9.71 9.09
C LYS A 185 -31.61 -11.13 8.67
N THR A 186 -32.63 -11.96 8.52
CA THR A 186 -32.47 -13.30 7.92
C THR A 186 -32.46 -13.14 6.41
N ASP A 187 -31.52 -13.80 5.76
CA ASP A 187 -31.40 -13.85 4.31
C ASP A 187 -31.27 -15.31 3.84
N THR A 188 -31.38 -15.55 2.54
CA THR A 188 -31.29 -16.90 1.94
C THR A 188 -30.02 -17.65 2.32
N ASN A 189 -28.91 -16.93 2.51
CA ASN A 189 -27.60 -17.51 2.84
C ASN A 189 -27.24 -17.42 4.35
N GLY A 190 -28.16 -16.98 5.20
CA GLY A 190 -27.95 -16.93 6.65
C GLY A 190 -28.41 -15.62 7.28
N TYR A 191 -27.49 -14.89 7.90
CA TYR A 191 -27.77 -13.63 8.56
C TYR A 191 -26.93 -12.51 7.99
N ILE A 192 -27.59 -11.38 7.75
CA ILE A 192 -26.96 -10.09 7.49
C ILE A 192 -27.08 -9.27 8.75
N TYR A 193 -25.96 -8.77 9.25
CA TYR A 193 -25.91 -7.87 10.38
C TYR A 193 -25.65 -6.45 9.90
N VAL A 194 -26.20 -5.48 10.62
CA VAL A 194 -25.85 -4.07 10.49
C VAL A 194 -25.42 -3.61 11.87
N VAL A 195 -24.20 -3.09 11.98
CA VAL A 195 -23.63 -2.64 13.25
C VAL A 195 -23.39 -1.15 13.21
N LYS A 196 -23.61 -0.50 14.34
CA LYS A 196 -23.26 0.92 14.55
C LYS A 196 -22.13 1.00 15.56
N THR A 197 -21.08 1.76 15.25
CA THR A 197 -19.98 2.01 16.18
C THR A 197 -20.24 3.26 17.04
N HIS A 198 -19.42 3.43 18.07
CA HIS A 198 -19.45 4.62 18.92
C HIS A 198 -18.99 5.90 18.23
N ASP A 199 -18.25 5.76 17.12
CA ASP A 199 -17.77 6.86 16.27
C ASP A 199 -18.84 7.28 15.25
N ASN A 200 -20.06 6.77 15.41
CA ASN A 200 -21.20 6.96 14.52
C ASN A 200 -21.06 6.33 13.12
N GLU A 201 -20.07 5.45 12.92
CA GLU A 201 -19.92 4.69 11.68
C GLU A 201 -20.90 3.52 11.64
N TRP A 202 -21.23 3.10 10.43
CA TRP A 202 -22.12 1.98 10.17
C TRP A 202 -21.46 0.96 9.27
N TYR A 203 -21.69 -0.31 9.57
CA TYR A 203 -21.16 -1.41 8.76
C TYR A 203 -22.22 -2.48 8.53
N GLN A 204 -22.27 -3.01 7.32
CA GLN A 204 -22.96 -4.25 7.01
C GLN A 204 -21.97 -5.42 7.16
N TYR A 205 -22.40 -6.52 7.78
CA TYR A 205 -21.54 -7.66 8.10
C TYR A 205 -22.27 -8.99 7.80
N TYR A 206 -21.70 -9.83 6.94
CA TYR A 206 -22.30 -11.09 6.50
C TYR A 206 -21.25 -12.14 6.15
N ALA A 207 -21.64 -13.41 6.19
CA ALA A 207 -20.76 -14.52 5.82
C ALA A 207 -20.62 -14.56 4.29
N GLU A 208 -19.38 -14.65 3.83
CA GLU A 208 -19.04 -14.74 2.41
C GLU A 208 -19.04 -16.19 1.92
N ASP A 209 -18.70 -17.12 2.82
CA ASP A 209 -18.61 -18.53 2.50
C ASP A 209 -19.55 -19.41 3.35
N ALA A 210 -19.79 -20.63 2.85
CA ALA A 210 -20.65 -21.58 3.52
C ALA A 210 -20.07 -22.09 4.86
N SER A 211 -18.73 -22.04 5.00
CA SER A 211 -18.03 -22.39 6.24
C SER A 211 -18.29 -21.38 7.36
N LYS A 212 -18.65 -20.14 6.99
CA LYS A 212 -18.77 -18.97 7.88
C LYS A 212 -17.47 -18.62 8.56
N ASP A 213 -16.35 -18.97 7.93
CA ASP A 213 -15.03 -18.57 8.39
C ASP A 213 -14.60 -17.28 7.71
N CYS A 214 -15.02 -17.04 6.46
CA CYS A 214 -14.82 -15.76 5.79
C CYS A 214 -16.08 -14.89 5.94
N TRP A 215 -15.92 -13.71 6.51
CA TRP A 215 -16.99 -12.72 6.57
C TRP A 215 -16.59 -11.45 5.85
N ILE A 216 -17.55 -10.83 5.18
CA ILE A 216 -17.38 -9.50 4.60
C ILE A 216 -18.01 -8.47 5.53
N MET A 217 -17.27 -7.38 5.75
CA MET A 217 -17.74 -6.16 6.36
C MET A 217 -17.60 -5.01 5.36
N LYS A 218 -18.68 -4.29 5.11
CA LYS A 218 -18.70 -3.11 4.24
C LYS A 218 -19.12 -1.90 5.07
N GLU A 219 -18.42 -0.80 4.88
CA GLU A 219 -18.86 0.49 5.42
C GLU A 219 -20.18 0.89 4.75
N VAL A 220 -21.05 1.55 5.51
CA VAL A 220 -22.29 2.14 5.00
C VAL A 220 -22.24 3.62 5.29
N TYR A 221 -22.13 4.43 4.24
CA TYR A 221 -22.03 5.87 4.36
C TYR A 221 -23.38 6.51 4.72
N ASP A 222 -23.33 7.73 5.26
CA ASP A 222 -24.52 8.42 5.77
C ASP A 222 -25.60 8.63 4.70
N ASP A 223 -25.21 8.81 3.43
CA ASP A 223 -26.11 8.93 2.28
C ASP A 223 -26.71 7.58 1.87
N GLU A 224 -26.01 6.47 2.09
CA GLU A 224 -26.52 5.12 1.84
C GLU A 224 -27.47 4.61 2.94
N LEU A 225 -27.38 5.19 4.14
CA LEU A 225 -28.27 4.83 5.26
C LEU A 225 -29.74 5.15 4.97
N GLU A 226 -30.04 6.15 4.15
CA GLU A 226 -31.42 6.47 3.75
C GLU A 226 -32.05 5.32 2.94
N ASP A 227 -31.23 4.66 2.12
CA ASP A 227 -31.63 3.54 1.28
C ASP A 227 -31.54 2.18 2.01
N LEU A 228 -30.85 2.11 3.14
CA LEU A 228 -30.78 0.91 3.97
C LEU A 228 -32.05 0.76 4.82
N PRO A 229 -32.90 -0.26 4.58
CA PRO A 229 -34.18 -0.39 5.27
C PRO A 229 -33.99 -0.98 6.68
N ILE A 230 -33.36 -0.23 7.60
CA ILE A 230 -33.07 -0.65 8.99
C ILE A 230 -34.34 -1.14 9.70
N SER A 231 -35.51 -0.58 9.36
CA SER A 231 -36.82 -1.01 9.87
C SER A 231 -37.18 -2.46 9.54
N SER A 232 -36.56 -3.05 8.51
CA SER A 232 -36.71 -4.47 8.16
C SER A 232 -35.78 -5.40 8.96
N TYR A 233 -34.89 -4.85 9.79
CA TYR A 233 -33.99 -5.60 10.64
C TYR A 233 -34.52 -5.66 12.08
N GLU A 234 -34.23 -6.75 12.76
CA GLU A 234 -34.47 -6.93 14.19
C GLU A 234 -33.30 -6.33 14.98
N LEU A 235 -33.59 -5.44 15.94
CA LEU A 235 -32.58 -4.96 16.89
C LEU A 235 -32.23 -6.08 17.87
N ILE A 236 -30.96 -6.46 17.92
CA ILE A 236 -30.45 -7.46 18.86
C ILE A 236 -29.81 -6.75 20.06
N GLU A 237 -30.00 -7.33 21.25
CA GLU A 237 -29.32 -6.90 22.46
C GLU A 237 -27.79 -6.94 22.25
N THR A 238 -27.19 -5.75 22.23
CA THR A 238 -25.74 -5.58 22.19
C THR A 238 -25.25 -5.44 23.62
N GLU A 239 -24.23 -6.22 24.01
CA GLU A 239 -23.63 -6.15 25.36
C GLU A 239 -23.19 -4.71 25.64
N LYS A 240 -23.83 -4.05 26.62
CA LYS A 240 -23.45 -2.70 27.04
C LYS A 240 -22.06 -2.73 27.65
N ARG A 241 -21.21 -1.79 27.24
CA ARG A 241 -19.87 -1.62 27.80
C ARG A 241 -19.57 -0.15 28.02
N GLU A 242 -18.79 0.11 29.06
CA GLU A 242 -18.14 1.41 29.24
C GLU A 242 -17.00 1.50 28.23
N ILE A 243 -17.01 2.57 27.44
CA ILE A 243 -15.97 2.88 26.48
C ILE A 243 -14.90 3.68 27.22
N PRO A 244 -13.60 3.31 27.14
CA PRO A 244 -12.53 4.09 27.76
C PRO A 244 -12.58 5.56 27.30
N GLU A 245 -12.31 6.48 28.21
CA GLU A 245 -12.32 7.93 27.90
C GLU A 245 -11.30 8.30 26.83
N GLU A 246 -10.20 7.55 26.72
CA GLU A 246 -9.18 7.69 25.68
C GLU A 246 -9.64 7.23 24.28
N ASP A 247 -10.60 6.29 24.21
CA ASP A 247 -11.15 5.75 22.97
C ASP A 247 -12.41 6.52 22.53
N LEU A 248 -13.12 7.19 23.47
CA LEU A 248 -14.11 8.19 23.10
C LEU A 248 -13.40 9.27 22.30
N MET A 249 -13.76 9.44 21.02
CA MET A 249 -13.17 10.36 20.04
C MET A 249 -12.17 11.34 20.68
N PRO A 250 -10.88 11.34 20.29
CA PRO A 250 -9.93 12.28 20.85
C PRO A 250 -10.58 13.64 20.80
N SER A 251 -10.67 14.31 21.95
CA SER A 251 -11.20 15.67 22.04
C SER A 251 -10.19 16.59 21.36
N ILE A 252 -10.00 16.45 20.05
CA ILE A 252 -9.45 17.47 19.20
C ILE A 252 -10.48 18.57 19.32
N SER A 253 -10.22 19.48 20.25
CA SER A 253 -10.92 20.73 20.31
C SER A 253 -10.52 21.46 19.04
N TRP A 254 -11.21 21.20 17.93
CA TRP A 254 -10.99 21.88 16.65
C TRP A 254 -11.02 23.39 16.83
N LYS A 255 -11.80 23.86 17.82
CA LYS A 255 -11.81 25.25 18.26
C LYS A 255 -10.48 25.72 18.85
N GLU A 256 -9.80 24.89 19.62
CA GLU A 256 -8.44 25.16 20.13
C GLU A 256 -7.40 25.00 19.03
N LEU A 257 -7.47 23.95 18.20
CA LEU A 257 -6.53 23.70 17.10
C LEU A 257 -6.58 24.80 16.01
N MET A 258 -7.78 25.33 15.74
CA MET A 258 -8.01 26.37 14.73
C MET A 258 -8.17 27.76 15.35
N ASN A 259 -7.75 27.94 16.61
CA ASN A 259 -7.85 29.24 17.27
C ASN A 259 -6.88 30.22 16.59
N PRO A 260 -7.38 31.29 15.93
CA PRO A 260 -6.53 32.22 15.19
C PRO A 260 -5.55 32.98 16.09
N ASN A 261 -5.73 32.93 17.41
CA ASN A 261 -4.84 33.59 18.39
C ASN A 261 -3.72 32.68 18.90
N ASN A 262 -3.64 31.42 18.47
CA ASN A 262 -2.53 30.55 18.83
C ASN A 262 -1.23 31.09 18.23
N GLU A 263 -0.20 31.22 19.04
CA GLU A 263 1.14 31.53 18.55
C GLU A 263 1.75 30.27 17.95
N CYS A 264 2.21 30.38 16.71
CA CYS A 264 2.85 29.32 15.96
C CYS A 264 4.25 29.72 15.53
N ASP A 265 5.16 28.75 15.49
CA ASP A 265 6.48 28.90 14.89
C ASP A 265 6.40 28.45 13.42
N PHE A 266 6.91 29.31 12.52
CA PHE A 266 6.85 29.09 11.08
C PHE A 266 8.22 28.77 10.52
N TYR A 267 8.25 27.82 9.59
CA TYR A 267 9.46 27.34 8.92
C TYR A 267 9.29 27.38 7.40
N TYR A 268 10.42 27.51 6.70
CA TYR A 268 10.47 27.52 5.24
C TYR A 268 11.58 26.60 4.73
N SER A 269 11.26 25.75 3.77
CA SER A 269 12.19 24.94 2.96
C SER A 269 11.80 25.12 1.49
N ASP A 270 12.76 25.35 0.62
CA ASP A 270 12.50 25.48 -0.81
C ASP A 270 12.06 24.14 -1.41
N LYS A 271 12.64 23.03 -0.93
CA LYS A 271 12.27 21.68 -1.37
C LYS A 271 10.84 21.34 -0.97
N MET A 272 10.50 21.55 0.30
CA MET A 272 9.16 21.28 0.82
C MET A 272 8.12 22.19 0.16
N PHE A 273 8.42 23.48 0.01
CA PHE A 273 7.55 24.43 -0.66
C PHE A 273 7.29 24.03 -2.12
N ALA A 274 8.33 23.61 -2.86
CA ALA A 274 8.21 23.15 -4.24
C ALA A 274 7.26 21.94 -4.38
N VAL A 275 7.44 20.93 -3.54
CA VAL A 275 6.56 19.74 -3.52
C VAL A 275 5.12 20.15 -3.20
N SER A 276 4.94 21.01 -2.19
CA SER A 276 3.62 21.41 -1.72
C SER A 276 2.79 22.13 -2.79
N PHE A 277 3.33 23.16 -3.47
CA PHE A 277 2.51 23.89 -4.46
C PHE A 277 2.33 23.09 -5.75
N LEU A 278 3.25 22.19 -6.13
CA LEU A 278 3.07 21.30 -7.27
C LEU A 278 1.93 20.32 -7.05
N ALA A 279 1.80 19.77 -5.84
CA ALA A 279 0.70 18.90 -5.45
C ALA A 279 -0.64 19.63 -5.35
N ASN A 280 -0.63 20.94 -5.09
CA ASN A 280 -1.82 21.76 -4.82
C ASN A 280 -2.14 22.80 -5.92
N GLU A 281 -1.83 22.49 -7.19
CA GLU A 281 -2.15 23.35 -8.35
C GLU A 281 -1.70 24.82 -8.20
N GLY A 282 -0.52 25.03 -7.63
CA GLY A 282 0.07 26.35 -7.41
C GLY A 282 -0.42 27.07 -6.15
N ARG A 283 -1.29 26.46 -5.33
CA ARG A 283 -1.71 27.04 -4.04
C ARG A 283 -0.61 26.92 -2.99
N TYR A 284 -0.43 27.99 -2.22
CA TYR A 284 0.55 28.06 -1.14
C TYR A 284 0.08 29.02 -0.05
N ASN A 285 0.67 28.93 1.14
CA ASN A 285 0.33 29.82 2.25
C ASN A 285 1.45 30.83 2.53
N VAL A 286 1.04 32.00 3.00
CA VAL A 286 1.93 33.04 3.54
C VAL A 286 1.51 33.38 4.95
N VAL A 287 2.44 33.95 5.72
CA VAL A 287 2.24 34.42 7.09
C VAL A 287 2.75 35.84 7.22
N ASN A 288 2.03 36.70 7.93
CA ASN A 288 2.49 38.03 8.29
C ASN A 288 3.30 37.97 9.59
N ILE A 289 4.61 38.16 9.48
CA ILE A 289 5.54 38.18 10.62
C ILE A 289 6.09 39.60 10.73
N ASN A 290 5.77 40.29 11.82
CA ASN A 290 6.20 41.68 12.09
C ASN A 290 5.89 42.67 10.95
N GLY A 291 4.76 42.52 10.26
CA GLY A 291 4.34 43.38 9.16
C GLY A 291 4.84 42.95 7.77
N GLU A 292 5.64 41.88 7.68
CA GLU A 292 6.17 41.34 6.44
C GLU A 292 5.50 40.01 6.08
N TRP A 293 4.98 39.91 4.85
CA TRP A 293 4.42 38.66 4.33
C TRP A 293 5.51 37.71 3.86
N LYS A 294 5.63 36.56 4.51
CA LYS A 294 6.62 35.53 4.21
C LYS A 294 5.94 34.23 3.80
N ARG A 295 6.58 33.49 2.88
CA ARG A 295 6.17 32.13 2.55
C ARG A 295 6.61 31.19 3.66
N TYR A 296 5.78 30.23 4.01
CA TYR A 296 6.15 29.15 4.93
C TYR A 296 5.81 27.81 4.28
N SER A 297 6.55 26.77 4.66
CA SER A 297 6.29 25.38 4.27
C SER A 297 5.75 24.55 5.42
N GLU A 298 5.99 24.98 6.66
CA GLU A 298 5.54 24.27 7.86
C GLU A 298 5.17 25.25 8.98
N MET A 299 4.13 24.91 9.73
CA MET A 299 3.62 25.64 10.90
C MET A 299 3.46 24.64 12.04
N VAL A 300 4.02 24.95 13.20
CA VAL A 300 3.87 24.16 14.44
C VAL A 300 3.47 25.07 15.59
N ASN A 301 2.88 24.52 16.65
CA ASN A 301 2.59 25.36 17.82
C ASN A 301 3.91 25.86 18.41
N LYS A 302 3.91 27.08 18.95
CA LYS A 302 5.12 27.68 19.50
C LYS A 302 5.81 26.77 20.52
N GLY A 303 7.10 26.51 20.30
CA GLY A 303 7.91 25.64 21.16
C GLY A 303 7.86 24.14 20.83
N GLU A 304 7.05 23.72 19.87
CA GLU A 304 7.11 22.37 19.30
C GLU A 304 8.24 22.25 18.27
N ALA A 305 8.75 21.03 18.08
CA ALA A 305 9.71 20.76 17.03
C ALA A 305 8.99 20.61 15.68
N PRO A 306 9.60 21.02 14.55
CA PRO A 306 9.06 20.71 13.23
C PRO A 306 8.98 19.19 13.04
N PHE A 307 7.88 18.75 12.42
CA PHE A 307 7.65 17.38 12.00
C PHE A 307 8.58 16.99 10.85
N SER A 308 8.85 17.93 9.93
CA SER A 308 9.67 17.65 8.75
C SER A 308 11.16 17.71 9.06
N LYS A 309 11.94 16.82 8.43
CA LYS A 309 13.39 16.71 8.60
C LYS A 309 14.15 17.12 7.32
N TRP A 310 13.71 18.20 6.67
CA TRP A 310 14.42 18.73 5.50
C TRP A 310 15.69 19.47 5.92
N ASP A 311 16.78 19.24 5.20
CA ASP A 311 18.09 19.84 5.41
C ASP A 311 18.11 21.37 5.21
N ASP A 312 17.19 21.89 4.38
CA ASP A 312 17.04 23.31 4.09
C ASP A 312 15.91 23.99 4.88
N LEU A 313 15.31 23.30 5.86
CA LEU A 313 14.23 23.86 6.69
C LEU A 313 14.80 24.92 7.65
N VAL A 314 14.34 26.16 7.50
CA VAL A 314 14.77 27.29 8.33
C VAL A 314 13.60 27.91 9.07
N PHE A 315 13.82 28.27 10.33
CA PHE A 315 12.87 29.06 11.10
C PHE A 315 12.80 30.49 10.55
N ILE A 316 11.58 30.96 10.24
CA ILE A 316 11.35 32.28 9.63
C ILE A 316 10.65 33.28 10.57
N GLY A 317 10.15 32.81 11.70
CA GLY A 317 9.61 33.63 12.79
C GLY A 317 8.34 33.05 13.41
N THR A 318 7.85 33.74 14.44
CA THR A 318 6.64 33.38 15.18
C THR A 318 5.54 34.39 14.85
N ALA A 319 4.31 33.91 14.65
CA ALA A 319 3.13 34.75 14.50
C ALA A 319 1.88 34.01 14.98
N ASN A 320 0.76 34.72 15.07
CA ASN A 320 -0.52 34.08 15.35
C ASN A 320 -0.99 33.28 14.12
N GLN A 321 -1.65 32.15 14.32
CA GLN A 321 -2.21 31.31 13.25
C GLN A 321 -3.13 32.10 12.30
N GLY A 322 -3.92 33.05 12.85
CA GLY A 322 -4.79 33.92 12.07
C GLY A 322 -4.06 34.97 11.22
N ALA A 323 -2.73 35.09 11.32
CA ALA A 323 -1.91 35.94 10.46
C ALA A 323 -1.52 35.26 9.14
N THR A 324 -2.16 34.14 8.79
CA THR A 324 -1.90 33.39 7.56
C THR A 324 -2.92 33.70 6.47
N GLU A 325 -2.48 33.60 5.22
CA GLU A 325 -3.30 33.81 4.03
C GLU A 325 -2.92 32.79 2.95
N GLY A 326 -3.92 32.21 2.30
CA GLY A 326 -3.73 31.35 1.13
C GLY A 326 -3.57 32.19 -0.14
N LYS A 327 -2.58 31.85 -0.97
CA LYS A 327 -2.29 32.46 -2.26
C LYS A 327 -2.17 31.39 -3.34
N GLN A 328 -2.22 31.79 -4.60
CA GLN A 328 -2.05 30.90 -5.73
C GLN A 328 -1.11 31.54 -6.74
N PHE A 329 -0.14 30.75 -7.23
CA PHE A 329 0.73 31.18 -8.31
C PHE A 329 -0.01 31.22 -9.64
N THR A 330 0.35 32.18 -10.49
CA THR A 330 0.07 32.07 -11.93
C THR A 330 1.00 31.05 -12.58
N LYS A 331 0.67 30.60 -13.80
CA LYS A 331 1.53 29.69 -14.56
C LYS A 331 2.93 30.28 -14.78
N GLU A 332 3.02 31.59 -15.05
CA GLU A 332 4.27 32.31 -15.22
C GLU A 332 5.12 32.30 -13.94
N GLU A 333 4.50 32.53 -12.78
CA GLU A 333 5.18 32.51 -11.48
C GLU A 333 5.70 31.11 -11.13
N MET A 334 4.94 30.06 -11.44
CA MET A 334 5.40 28.68 -11.27
C MET A 334 6.61 28.38 -12.17
N MET A 335 6.60 28.84 -13.43
CA MET A 335 7.73 28.68 -14.34
C MET A 335 8.97 29.44 -13.85
N GLN A 336 8.80 30.66 -13.34
CA GLN A 336 9.90 31.44 -12.74
C GLN A 336 10.46 30.75 -11.50
N PHE A 337 9.62 30.17 -10.65
CA PHE A 337 10.06 29.42 -9.49
C PHE A 337 10.83 28.15 -9.90
N ALA A 338 10.40 27.42 -10.93
CA ALA A 338 11.12 26.26 -11.45
C ALA A 338 12.52 26.62 -11.98
N VAL A 339 12.65 27.77 -12.66
CA VAL A 339 13.95 28.30 -13.11
C VAL A 339 14.83 28.65 -11.90
N TYR A 340 14.29 29.34 -10.90
CA TYR A 340 15.00 29.66 -9.67
C TYR A 340 15.56 28.41 -8.98
N MET A 341 14.75 27.36 -8.83
CA MET A 341 15.17 26.10 -8.21
C MET A 341 16.28 25.41 -9.00
N ARG A 342 16.21 25.44 -10.33
CA ARG A 342 17.26 24.90 -11.21
C ARG A 342 18.58 25.65 -11.04
N GLU A 343 18.55 26.98 -11.08
CA GLU A 343 19.76 27.81 -10.93
C GLU A 343 20.38 27.71 -9.54
N LYS A 344 19.56 27.60 -8.49
CA LYS A 344 20.02 27.40 -7.12
C LYS A 344 20.74 26.07 -6.96
N ARG A 345 20.21 25.00 -7.56
CA ARG A 345 20.86 23.67 -7.61
C ARG A 345 22.21 23.71 -8.30
N GLU A 346 22.33 24.43 -9.42
CA GLU A 346 23.59 24.58 -10.16
C GLU A 346 24.66 25.30 -9.31
N LYS A 347 24.27 26.31 -8.52
CA LYS A 347 25.19 27.01 -7.60
C LYS A 347 25.60 26.19 -6.38
N SER A 348 24.71 25.39 -5.80
CA SER A 348 25.06 24.50 -4.68
C SER A 348 25.93 23.31 -5.09
N SER A 349 25.97 22.95 -6.39
CA SER A 349 26.79 21.86 -6.93
C SER A 349 28.24 22.29 -7.23
N LEU A 350 28.56 23.59 -7.06
CA LEU A 350 29.85 24.21 -7.32
C LEU A 350 30.68 24.46 -6.04
N HIS A 351 30.30 23.87 -4.90
CA HIS A 351 31.02 23.95 -3.62
C HIS A 351 31.40 22.58 -3.09
#